data_AF-A0A932TGE8-F1
#
_entry.id   AF-A0A932TGE8-F1
#
_cell.length_a   1.000
_cell.length_b   1.000
_cell.length_c   1.000
_cell.angle_alpha   90.00
_cell.angle_beta   90.00
_cell.angle_gamma   90.00
#
_symmetry.space_group_name_H-M   'P 1'
#
loop_
_entity.id
_entity.type
_entity.pdbx_description
1 polymer ?
#
loop_
_entity_poly.entity_id
_entity_poly.type
_entity_poly.pdbx_seq_one_letter_code
_entity_poly.pdbx_strand_id
1 'polypeptide(L)'
;MKLEEKVEKKLVEFFPSSQLELTWHENKSSFLSCRKERGKVSLRLHRLFAKSSVVVLEALSQYILKGDRGAAALIRKEAHLHFSKFSVAPLPLEREGSVYHLGKVYQKVRKEYFSPDLEIAIGWAKRWRPGRFRSMTLGTYDRYRNQIQIHPLLD
;
A
#
# COMPACT_ATOMS: atom_id res chain seq x y z
N MET A 1 3.08 -22.89 -17.30
CA MET A 1 3.56 -21.50 -17.41
C MET A 1 3.08 -20.73 -16.19
N LYS A 2 3.98 -20.17 -15.39
CA LYS A 2 3.61 -19.44 -14.16
C LYS A 2 2.86 -18.16 -14.57
N LEU A 3 1.82 -17.77 -13.83
CA LEU A 3 1.00 -16.57 -14.14
C LEU A 3 1.86 -15.30 -14.35
N GLU A 4 2.93 -15.19 -13.56
CA GLU A 4 3.92 -14.11 -13.63
C GLU A 4 4.65 -14.05 -14.98
N GLU A 5 5.03 -15.21 -15.55
CA GLU A 5 5.68 -15.29 -16.87
C GLU A 5 4.76 -14.79 -17.99
N LYS A 6 3.44 -15.01 -17.86
CA LYS A 6 2.45 -14.51 -18.83
C LYS A 6 2.38 -12.98 -18.80
N VAL A 7 2.34 -12.41 -17.59
CA VAL A 7 2.30 -10.96 -17.40
C VAL A 7 3.61 -10.32 -17.87
N GLU A 8 4.76 -10.92 -17.55
CA GLU A 8 6.06 -10.43 -17.97
C GLU A 8 6.18 -10.37 -19.50
N LYS A 9 5.84 -11.47 -20.20
CA LYS A 9 5.82 -11.48 -21.68
C LYS A 9 4.94 -10.36 -22.24
N LYS A 10 3.74 -10.18 -21.67
CA LYS A 10 2.81 -9.15 -22.14
C LYS A 10 3.30 -7.74 -21.86
N LEU A 11 3.93 -7.51 -20.71
CA LEU A 11 4.52 -6.22 -20.39
C LEU A 11 5.68 -5.90 -21.33
N VAL A 12 6.56 -6.86 -21.62
CA VAL A 12 7.69 -6.67 -22.56
C VAL A 12 7.22 -6.19 -23.94
N GLU A 13 6.10 -6.69 -24.45
CA GLU A 13 5.50 -6.21 -25.72
C GLU A 13 5.20 -4.70 -25.72
N PHE A 14 4.91 -4.11 -24.55
CA PHE A 14 4.63 -2.68 -24.42
C PHE A 14 5.90 -1.81 -24.27
N PHE A 15 7.09 -2.41 -24.15
CA PHE A 15 8.37 -1.69 -24.05
C PHE A 15 9.30 -2.02 -25.24
N PRO A 16 8.91 -1.77 -26.50
CA PRO A 16 9.70 -2.19 -27.67
C PRO A 16 11.07 -1.51 -27.77
N SER A 17 11.23 -0.32 -27.19
CA SER A 17 12.45 0.48 -27.25
C SER A 17 13.27 0.46 -25.96
N SER A 18 12.94 -0.41 -24.99
CA SER A 18 13.64 -0.48 -23.71
C SER A 18 13.62 -1.87 -23.11
N GLN A 19 14.74 -2.31 -22.56
CA GLN A 19 14.81 -3.55 -21.81
C GLN A 19 14.03 -3.41 -20.50
N LEU A 20 12.98 -4.22 -20.33
CA LEU A 20 12.22 -4.28 -19.08
C LEU A 20 12.86 -5.29 -18.12
N GLU A 21 13.20 -4.84 -16.92
CA GLU A 21 13.54 -5.72 -15.79
C GLU A 21 12.39 -5.71 -14.78
N LEU A 22 11.72 -6.85 -14.61
CA LEU A 22 10.59 -6.99 -13.70
C LEU A 22 11.02 -7.66 -12.39
N THR A 23 10.67 -7.06 -11.26
CA THR A 23 10.85 -7.65 -9.93
C THR A 23 9.52 -7.70 -9.19
N TRP A 24 9.11 -8.89 -8.77
CA TRP A 24 7.88 -9.09 -8.00
C TRP A 24 8.08 -8.82 -6.50
N HIS A 25 7.06 -8.25 -5.84
CA HIS A 25 7.05 -8.06 -4.39
C HIS A 25 5.64 -8.12 -3.78
N GLU A 26 5.56 -8.14 -2.45
CA GLU A 26 4.31 -8.20 -1.68
C GLU A 26 4.23 -7.09 -0.62
N ASN A 27 4.91 -5.97 -0.87
CA ASN A 27 4.91 -4.82 0.03
C ASN A 27 3.49 -4.27 0.22
N LYS A 28 3.11 -3.96 1.46
CA LYS A 28 1.75 -3.51 1.80
C LYS A 28 1.40 -2.09 1.34
N SER A 29 2.40 -1.23 1.16
CA SER A 29 2.23 0.23 0.99
C SER A 29 2.68 0.77 -0.37
N SER A 30 3.38 -0.03 -1.17
CA SER A 30 3.79 0.31 -2.53
C SER A 30 3.35 -0.82 -3.43
N PHE A 31 2.59 -0.49 -4.48
CA PHE A 31 2.08 -1.47 -5.45
C PHE A 31 2.98 -1.57 -6.68
N LEU A 32 3.68 -0.49 -7.01
CA LEU A 32 4.70 -0.49 -8.03
C LEU A 32 5.69 0.65 -7.79
N SER A 33 6.88 0.47 -8.33
CA SER A 33 7.88 1.53 -8.46
C SER A 33 8.67 1.30 -9.74
N CYS A 34 8.91 2.35 -10.51
CA CYS A 34 9.69 2.24 -11.74
C CYS A 34 10.89 3.19 -11.71
N ARG A 35 12.02 2.73 -12.24
CA ARG A 35 13.18 3.55 -12.55
C ARG A 35 13.44 3.46 -14.05
N LYS A 36 13.62 4.61 -14.69
CA LYS A 36 13.97 4.70 -16.11
C LYS A 36 15.43 5.11 -16.24
N GLU A 37 16.16 4.36 -17.05
CA GLU A 37 17.53 4.65 -17.46
C GLU A 37 17.60 4.55 -18.99
N ARG A 38 18.71 4.98 -19.61
CA ARG A 38 18.84 4.96 -21.07
C ARG A 38 18.69 3.52 -21.58
N GLY A 39 17.61 3.26 -22.32
CA GLY A 39 17.32 1.94 -22.91
C GLY A 39 16.84 0.88 -21.92
N LYS A 40 16.57 1.23 -20.66
CA LYS A 40 16.23 0.27 -19.60
C LYS A 40 15.14 0.79 -18.66
N VAL A 41 14.19 -0.09 -18.34
CA VAL A 41 13.13 0.18 -17.36
C VAL A 41 13.18 -0.90 -16.29
N SER A 42 13.54 -0.52 -15.06
CA SER A 42 13.44 -1.42 -13.90
C SER A 42 12.10 -1.19 -13.23
N LEU A 43 11.21 -2.19 -13.32
CA LEU A 43 9.87 -2.19 -12.75
C LEU A 43 9.80 -3.14 -11.56
N ARG A 44 9.53 -2.59 -10.38
CA ARG A 44 9.09 -3.36 -9.22
C ARG A 44 7.57 -3.39 -9.22
N LEU A 45 6.96 -4.57 -9.23
CA LEU A 45 5.52 -4.74 -9.33
C LEU A 45 4.98 -5.68 -8.24
N HIS A 46 3.87 -5.30 -7.64
CA HIS A 46 3.22 -6.14 -6.63
C HIS A 46 2.62 -7.38 -7.29
N ARG A 47 2.73 -8.54 -6.62
CA ARG A 47 2.16 -9.81 -7.09
C ARG A 47 0.65 -9.81 -7.33
N LEU A 48 -0.05 -8.77 -6.88
CA LEU A 48 -1.49 -8.63 -7.09
C LEU A 48 -1.80 -8.51 -8.60
N PHE A 49 -0.87 -7.93 -9.37
CA PHE A 49 -1.03 -7.70 -10.80
C PHE A 49 -0.73 -8.94 -11.64
N ALA A 50 -0.27 -10.06 -11.04
CA ALA A 50 0.01 -11.31 -11.75
C ALA A 50 -1.25 -11.92 -12.41
N LYS A 51 -2.45 -11.50 -11.99
CA LYS A 51 -3.74 -11.95 -12.54
C LYS A 51 -4.55 -10.81 -13.18
N SER A 52 -3.95 -9.63 -13.35
CA SER A 52 -4.68 -8.48 -13.88
C SER A 52 -5.00 -8.63 -15.36
N SER A 53 -6.08 -7.97 -15.79
CA SER A 53 -6.51 -7.97 -17.18
C SER A 53 -5.52 -7.24 -18.09
N VAL A 54 -5.59 -7.49 -19.39
CA VAL A 54 -4.73 -6.81 -20.39
C VAL A 54 -4.91 -5.29 -20.31
N VAL A 55 -6.12 -4.80 -20.03
CA VAL A 55 -6.41 -3.37 -19.85
C VAL A 55 -5.59 -2.76 -18.71
N VAL A 56 -5.42 -3.48 -17.60
CA VAL A 56 -4.58 -3.03 -16.48
C VAL A 56 -3.10 -3.07 -16.86
N LEU A 57 -2.66 -4.08 -17.61
CA LEU A 57 -1.26 -4.18 -18.06
C LEU A 57 -0.90 -3.05 -19.04
N GLU A 58 -1.84 -2.67 -19.91
CA GLU A 58 -1.70 -1.51 -20.79
C GLU A 58 -1.69 -0.19 -19.99
N ALA A 59 -2.54 -0.06 -18.98
CA ALA A 59 -2.46 1.09 -18.07
C ALA A 59 -1.11 1.15 -17.34
N LEU A 60 -0.56 0.01 -16.90
CA LEU A 60 0.80 -0.03 -16.32
C LEU A 60 1.83 0.52 -17.30
N SER A 61 1.81 0.11 -18.57
CA SER A 61 2.77 0.62 -19.56
C SER A 61 2.58 2.11 -19.84
N GLN A 62 1.34 2.60 -19.99
CA GLN A 62 1.04 4.02 -20.19
C GLN A 62 1.47 4.87 -18.99
N TYR A 63 1.19 4.41 -17.76
CA TYR A 63 1.63 5.08 -16.55
C TYR A 63 3.15 5.15 -16.46
N ILE A 64 3.83 4.02 -16.69
CA ILE A 64 5.28 3.96 -16.62
C ILE A 64 5.88 4.85 -17.69
N LEU A 65 5.49 4.71 -18.96
CA LEU A 65 6.11 5.42 -20.08
C LEU A 65 5.77 6.92 -20.11
N LYS A 66 4.49 7.27 -19.95
CA LYS A 66 3.97 8.62 -20.19
C LYS A 66 3.58 9.38 -18.92
N GLY A 67 3.57 8.72 -17.76
CA GLY A 67 3.06 9.33 -16.52
C GLY A 67 1.55 9.58 -16.55
N ASP A 68 0.79 8.79 -17.33
CA ASP A 68 -0.64 9.01 -17.55
C ASP A 68 -1.45 8.90 -16.25
N ARG A 69 -2.23 9.94 -15.95
CA ARG A 69 -3.00 10.03 -14.69
C ARG A 69 -4.25 9.14 -14.70
N GLY A 70 -4.87 8.93 -15.87
CA GLY A 70 -6.02 8.03 -16.02
C GLY A 70 -5.61 6.57 -15.82
N ALA A 71 -4.49 6.18 -16.42
CA ALA A 71 -3.85 4.90 -16.19
C ALA A 71 -3.49 4.70 -14.72
N ALA A 72 -2.91 5.72 -14.07
CA ALA A 72 -2.65 5.68 -12.63
C ALA A 72 -3.91 5.44 -11.79
N ALA A 73 -5.05 6.05 -12.17
CA ALA A 73 -6.32 5.84 -11.49
C ALA A 73 -6.84 4.41 -11.68
N LEU A 74 -6.73 3.85 -12.88
CA LEU A 74 -7.14 2.47 -13.17
C LEU A 74 -6.30 1.45 -12.39
N ILE A 75 -4.98 1.64 -12.33
CA ILE A 75 -4.07 0.81 -11.52
C ILE A 75 -4.44 0.87 -10.04
N ARG A 76 -4.70 2.08 -9.51
CA ARG A 76 -5.14 2.25 -8.12
C ARG A 76 -6.48 1.57 -7.85
N LYS A 77 -7.43 1.64 -8.78
CA LYS A 77 -8.73 0.98 -8.68
C LYS A 77 -8.58 -0.54 -8.63
N GLU A 78 -7.75 -1.12 -9.50
CA GLU A 78 -7.46 -2.56 -9.50
C GLU A 78 -6.86 -3.00 -8.16
N ALA A 79 -5.83 -2.29 -7.68
CA ALA A 79 -5.23 -2.59 -6.38
C ALA A 79 -6.26 -2.45 -5.24
N HIS A 80 -7.10 -1.41 -5.27
CA HIS A 80 -8.17 -1.23 -4.29
C HIS A 80 -9.15 -2.40 -4.28
N LEU A 81 -9.62 -2.84 -5.46
CA LEU A 81 -10.54 -3.99 -5.61
C LEU A 81 -9.91 -5.32 -5.19
N HIS A 82 -8.61 -5.49 -5.42
CA HIS A 82 -7.90 -6.67 -4.94
C HIS A 82 -7.92 -6.68 -3.41
N PHE A 83 -7.50 -5.58 -2.79
CA PHE A 83 -7.34 -5.49 -1.35
C PHE A 83 -8.63 -5.34 -0.56
N SER A 84 -9.70 -4.80 -1.16
CA SER A 84 -11.02 -4.74 -0.52
C SER A 84 -11.63 -6.13 -0.30
N LYS A 85 -11.17 -7.15 -1.02
CA LYS A 85 -11.59 -8.55 -0.83
C LYS A 85 -10.90 -9.22 0.36
N PHE A 86 -9.84 -8.61 0.89
CA PHE A 86 -9.05 -9.17 1.98
C PHE A 86 -9.18 -8.30 3.22
N SER A 87 -10.16 -8.62 4.07
CA SER A 87 -10.21 -8.13 5.44
C SER A 87 -9.68 -9.21 6.38
N VAL A 88 -8.76 -8.85 7.26
CA VAL A 88 -8.29 -9.72 8.34
C VAL A 88 -8.70 -9.08 9.65
N ALA A 89 -9.00 -9.92 10.66
CA ALA A 89 -9.29 -9.41 12.00
C ALA A 89 -8.15 -8.49 12.50
N PRO A 90 -8.48 -7.39 13.20
CA PRO A 90 -7.49 -6.54 13.84
C PRO A 90 -6.60 -7.35 14.80
N LEU A 91 -5.35 -6.93 14.94
CA LEU A 91 -4.48 -7.52 15.98
C LEU A 91 -4.86 -6.94 17.34
N PRO A 92 -4.66 -7.68 18.44
CA PRO A 92 -4.81 -7.10 19.78
C PRO A 92 -3.74 -6.02 19.98
N LEU A 93 -4.20 -4.79 20.23
CA LEU A 93 -3.37 -3.63 20.59
C LEU A 93 -3.68 -3.17 22.00
N GLU A 94 -2.63 -2.71 22.68
CA GLU A 94 -2.79 -2.07 23.97
C GLU A 94 -3.34 -0.66 23.77
N ARG A 95 -4.39 -0.30 24.51
CA ARG A 95 -5.03 1.02 24.42
C ARG A 95 -4.55 1.94 25.53
N GLU A 96 -4.10 1.37 26.63
CA GLU A 96 -3.63 2.10 27.79
C GLU A 96 -2.14 2.43 27.64
N GLY A 97 -1.83 3.71 27.66
CA GLY A 97 -0.47 4.23 27.83
C GLY A 97 -0.27 4.66 29.28
N SER A 98 0.93 5.15 29.56
CA SER A 98 1.33 5.76 30.83
C SER A 98 0.58 7.05 31.11
N VAL A 99 0.25 7.83 30.07
CA VAL A 99 -0.42 9.13 30.19
C VAL A 99 -1.77 9.11 29.48
N TYR A 100 -1.85 8.54 28.28
CA TYR A 100 -3.05 8.57 27.45
C TYR A 100 -3.69 7.20 27.27
N HIS A 101 -5.02 7.16 27.38
CA HIS A 101 -5.82 6.01 26.95
C HIS A 101 -6.39 6.25 25.56
N LEU A 102 -5.80 5.63 24.54
CA LEU A 102 -6.14 5.85 23.12
C LEU A 102 -7.60 5.55 22.79
N GLY A 103 -8.24 4.61 23.51
CA GLY A 103 -9.67 4.37 23.35
C GLY A 103 -10.53 5.59 23.72
N LYS A 104 -10.13 6.39 24.71
CA LYS A 104 -10.87 7.60 25.13
C LYS A 104 -10.66 8.72 24.11
N VAL A 105 -9.42 8.90 23.66
CA VAL A 105 -9.06 9.84 22.60
C VAL A 105 -9.83 9.53 21.32
N TYR A 106 -9.84 8.27 20.91
CA TYR A 106 -10.59 7.82 19.74
C TYR A 106 -12.08 8.12 19.86
N GLN A 107 -12.73 7.80 20.97
CA GLN A 107 -14.15 8.09 21.14
C GLN A 107 -14.46 9.59 21.08
N LYS A 108 -13.60 10.43 21.69
CA LYS A 108 -13.73 11.89 21.61
C LYS A 108 -13.66 12.37 20.16
N VAL A 109 -12.61 11.99 19.43
CA VAL A 109 -12.38 12.40 18.04
C VAL A 109 -13.46 11.86 17.11
N ARG A 110 -13.87 10.60 17.29
CA ARG A 110 -14.94 9.95 16.52
C ARG A 110 -16.25 10.71 16.66
N LYS A 111 -16.64 11.05 17.89
CA LYS A 111 -17.88 11.78 18.17
C LYS A 111 -17.91 13.18 17.56
N GLU A 112 -16.77 13.84 17.52
CA GLU A 112 -16.66 15.24 17.06
C GLU A 112 -16.56 15.36 15.54
N TYR A 113 -15.87 14.43 14.87
CA TYR A 113 -15.48 14.59 13.46
C TYR A 113 -15.97 13.49 12.51
N PHE A 114 -16.46 12.35 13.00
CA PHE A 114 -16.73 11.17 12.17
C PHE A 114 -18.15 10.61 12.34
N SER A 115 -18.56 9.78 11.37
CA SER A 115 -19.83 9.07 11.43
C SER A 115 -19.89 8.14 12.66
N PRO A 116 -21.05 8.01 13.32
CA PRO A 116 -21.31 7.02 14.36
C PRO A 116 -21.14 5.56 13.93
N ASP A 117 -20.95 5.28 12.65
CA ASP A 117 -20.75 3.91 12.12
C ASP A 117 -19.26 3.57 11.91
N LEU A 118 -18.36 4.55 12.09
CA LEU A 118 -16.93 4.33 11.88
C LEU A 118 -16.34 3.52 13.04
N GLU A 119 -16.16 2.22 12.86
CA GLU A 119 -15.46 1.35 13.81
C GLU A 119 -14.05 1.04 13.32
N ILE A 120 -13.03 1.41 14.10
CA ILE A 120 -11.61 1.19 13.79
C ILE A 120 -10.89 0.74 15.07
N ALA A 121 -10.09 -0.32 14.98
CA ALA A 121 -9.23 -0.71 16.10
C ALA A 121 -8.08 0.28 16.27
N ILE A 122 -7.82 0.75 17.49
CA ILE A 122 -6.70 1.66 17.78
C ILE A 122 -5.91 1.16 18.99
N GLY A 123 -4.60 1.41 18.98
CA GLY A 123 -3.74 1.22 20.15
C GLY A 123 -2.28 1.55 19.88
N TRP A 124 -1.44 1.33 20.87
CA TRP A 124 -0.01 1.61 20.85
C TRP A 124 0.77 0.57 20.02
N ALA A 125 1.75 1.03 19.25
CA ALA A 125 2.65 0.14 18.51
C ALA A 125 3.59 -0.62 19.46
N LYS A 126 3.67 -1.95 19.34
CA LYS A 126 4.43 -2.83 20.26
C LYS A 126 5.96 -2.74 20.16
N ARG A 127 6.50 -2.29 19.03
CA ARG A 127 7.95 -2.25 18.79
C ARG A 127 8.30 -0.96 18.07
N TRP A 128 9.15 -0.16 18.68
CA TRP A 128 9.93 0.86 17.98
C TRP A 128 11.42 0.55 18.13
N ARG A 129 12.23 1.02 17.18
CA ARG A 129 13.69 0.98 17.31
C ARG A 129 14.12 2.29 17.97
N PRO A 130 14.81 2.27 19.11
CA PRO A 130 15.41 3.49 19.64
C PRO A 130 16.49 3.99 18.69
N GLY A 131 16.63 5.31 18.54
CA GLY A 131 17.66 5.93 17.69
C GLY A 131 17.29 7.31 17.16
N ARG A 132 18.27 7.97 16.53
CA ARG A 132 18.08 9.27 15.88
C ARG A 132 17.59 9.04 14.45
N PHE A 133 16.34 9.41 14.18
CA PHE A 133 15.76 9.36 12.84
C PHE A 133 15.71 10.75 12.23
N ARG A 134 15.94 10.85 10.91
CA ARG A 134 15.71 12.10 10.16
C ARG A 134 14.22 12.43 10.03
N SER A 135 13.36 11.41 10.08
CA SER A 135 11.90 11.52 10.07
C SER A 135 11.30 10.32 10.80
N MET A 136 10.14 10.50 11.44
CA MET A 136 9.48 9.47 12.23
C MET A 136 7.98 9.48 11.97
N THR A 137 7.43 8.31 11.70
CA THR A 137 5.99 8.12 11.54
C THR A 137 5.35 7.96 12.91
N LEU A 138 4.53 8.94 13.29
CA LEU A 138 3.86 8.98 14.60
C LEU A 138 2.60 8.11 14.68
N GLY A 139 2.06 7.71 13.53
CA GLY A 139 0.93 6.78 13.47
C GLY A 139 0.82 6.14 12.10
N THR A 140 0.33 4.91 12.07
CA THR A 140 0.08 4.15 10.85
C THR A 140 -1.34 3.63 10.83
N TYR A 141 -1.91 3.48 9.63
CA TYR A 141 -3.20 2.84 9.42
C TYR A 141 -3.03 1.61 8.53
N ASP A 142 -3.39 0.44 9.06
CA ASP A 142 -3.47 -0.81 8.33
C ASP A 142 -4.90 -1.00 7.81
N ARG A 143 -5.12 -0.72 6.52
CA ARG A 143 -6.40 -0.87 5.85
C ARG A 143 -6.92 -2.32 5.83
N TYR A 144 -6.04 -3.32 5.87
CA TYR A 144 -6.45 -4.74 5.81
C TYR A 144 -7.07 -5.19 7.12
N ARG A 145 -6.59 -4.61 8.22
CA ARG A 145 -7.04 -4.87 9.58
C ARG A 145 -8.02 -3.84 10.09
N ASN A 146 -8.26 -2.79 9.31
CA ASN A 146 -8.99 -1.60 9.72
C ASN A 146 -8.52 -1.10 11.10
N GLN A 147 -7.22 -0.84 11.20
CA GLN A 147 -6.54 -0.65 12.48
C GLN A 147 -5.51 0.49 12.44
N ILE A 148 -5.53 1.35 13.44
CA ILE A 148 -4.57 2.44 13.67
C ILE A 148 -3.58 2.02 14.75
N GLN A 149 -2.30 2.25 14.51
CA GLN A 149 -1.25 2.12 15.51
C GLN A 149 -0.61 3.48 15.75
N ILE A 150 -0.56 3.91 17.02
CA ILE A 150 0.08 5.17 17.41
C ILE A 150 1.46 4.86 17.98
N HIS A 151 2.43 5.71 17.63
CA HIS A 151 3.79 5.61 18.12
C HIS A 151 3.83 5.96 19.61
N PRO A 152 4.40 5.12 20.50
CA PRO A 152 4.37 5.37 21.95
C PRO A 152 5.15 6.58 22.43
N LEU A 153 5.95 7.21 21.57
CA LEU A 153 6.56 8.52 21.85
C LEU A 153 5.54 9.67 21.96
N LEU A 154 4.30 9.45 21.53
CA LEU A 154 3.21 10.39 21.74
C LEU A 154 2.46 10.17 23.06
N ASP A 155 2.82 9.13 23.81
CA ASP A 155 2.34 8.93 25.17
C ASP A 155 3.14 9.79 26.16
#